data_AF-A0A352EZF2-F1
#
_entry.id   AF-A0A352EZF2-F1
#
_cell.length_a   1.000
_cell.length_b   1.000
_cell.length_c   1.000
_cell.angle_alpha   90.00
_cell.angle_beta   90.00
_cell.angle_gamma   90.00
#
_symmetry.space_group_name_H-M   'P 1'
#
loop_
_entity.id
_entity.type
_entity.pdbx_description
1 polymer ?
#
loop_
_entity_poly.entity_id
_entity_poly.type
_entity_poly.pdbx_seq_one_letter_code
_entity_poly.pdbx_strand_id
1 'polypeptide(L)'
;MNSSTVKSFAKKLACPSSNLLLSFSSQTLAPEINFLVKHHLAACDFCYCEIPLLSFYTSPQKGETRTPELPLNLRALAESILLGNRLARAGFAGVDGERGFNIIEAEDAESSN
;
A
#
# COMPACT_ATOMS: atom_id res chain seq x y z
N MET A 1 -26.64 25.42 16.04
CA MET A 1 -26.14 24.58 14.94
C MET A 1 -26.06 23.14 15.45
N ASN A 2 -26.94 22.27 15.00
CA ASN A 2 -26.90 20.84 15.27
C ASN A 2 -25.88 20.19 14.34
N SER A 3 -24.78 19.69 14.90
CA SER A 3 -23.82 18.90 14.12
C SER A 3 -24.50 17.60 13.69
N SER A 4 -24.81 17.48 12.39
CA SER A 4 -25.37 16.24 11.84
C SER A 4 -24.35 15.13 12.02
N THR A 5 -24.76 14.01 12.64
CA THR A 5 -23.88 12.87 12.90
C THR A 5 -23.22 12.42 11.60
N VAL A 6 -21.94 12.73 11.45
CA VAL A 6 -21.17 12.40 10.26
C VAL A 6 -21.09 10.88 10.17
N LYS A 7 -21.76 10.29 9.18
CA LYS A 7 -21.59 8.86 8.87
C LYS A 7 -20.11 8.62 8.61
N SER A 8 -19.52 7.68 9.33
CA SER A 8 -18.08 7.42 9.26
C SER A 8 -17.66 7.01 7.85
N PHE A 9 -16.98 7.92 7.15
CA PHE A 9 -16.41 7.69 5.83
C PHE A 9 -15.13 6.86 5.98
N ALA A 10 -15.31 5.56 6.24
CA ALA A 10 -14.23 4.62 6.51
C ALA A 10 -14.50 3.28 5.82
N LYS A 11 -13.42 2.63 5.38
CA LYS A 11 -13.48 1.28 4.79
C LYS A 11 -13.93 0.28 5.86
N LYS A 12 -14.99 -0.47 5.57
CA LYS A 12 -15.55 -1.51 6.46
C LYS A 12 -14.92 -2.86 6.15
N LEU A 13 -15.00 -3.82 7.08
CA LEU A 13 -14.53 -5.20 6.85
C LEU A 13 -15.24 -5.90 5.68
N ALA A 14 -16.47 -5.47 5.34
CA ALA A 14 -17.23 -5.96 4.20
C ALA A 14 -16.92 -5.23 2.87
N CYS A 15 -15.95 -4.31 2.84
CA CYS A 15 -15.57 -3.60 1.61
C CYS A 15 -14.62 -4.46 0.75
N PRO A 16 -14.74 -4.43 -0.58
CA PRO A 16 -13.83 -5.12 -1.48
C PRO A 16 -12.39 -4.60 -1.38
N SER A 17 -11.44 -5.44 -1.77
CA SER A 17 -10.04 -5.04 -1.91
C SER A 17 -9.88 -4.01 -3.05
N SER A 18 -8.86 -3.15 -2.94
CA SER A 18 -8.54 -2.16 -3.98
C SER A 18 -8.26 -2.81 -5.34
N ASN A 19 -7.54 -3.93 -5.37
CA ASN A 19 -7.30 -4.72 -6.58
C ASN A 19 -8.61 -5.17 -7.25
N LEU A 20 -9.62 -5.56 -6.47
CA LEU A 20 -10.91 -5.98 -7.01
C LEU A 20 -11.69 -4.77 -7.58
N LEU A 21 -11.61 -3.60 -6.95
CA LEU A 21 -12.15 -2.34 -7.51
C LEU A 21 -11.43 -1.92 -8.81
N LEU A 22 -10.13 -2.19 -8.93
CA LEU A 22 -9.36 -1.95 -10.16
C LEU A 22 -9.72 -2.93 -11.30
N SER A 23 -9.92 -4.21 -10.99
CA SER A 23 -10.46 -5.18 -11.94
C SER A 23 -11.90 -4.82 -12.36
N PHE A 24 -12.69 -4.24 -11.45
CA PHE A 24 -14.03 -3.73 -11.75
C PHE A 24 -14.00 -2.53 -12.70
N SER A 25 -13.14 -1.53 -12.45
CA SER A 25 -13.04 -0.35 -13.33
C SER A 25 -12.49 -0.68 -14.71
N SER A 26 -11.57 -1.65 -14.80
CA SER A 26 -11.04 -2.19 -16.07
C SER A 26 -11.97 -3.18 -16.77
N GLN A 27 -13.14 -3.50 -16.20
CA GLN A 27 -14.12 -4.46 -16.73
C GLN A 27 -13.56 -5.89 -16.93
N THR A 28 -12.50 -6.26 -16.19
CA THR A 28 -11.82 -7.57 -16.29
C THR A 28 -12.42 -8.65 -15.38
N LEU A 29 -13.42 -8.31 -14.55
CA LEU A 29 -14.09 -9.24 -13.65
C LEU A 29 -15.16 -10.10 -14.34
N ALA A 30 -15.27 -11.35 -13.88
CA ALA A 30 -16.41 -12.23 -14.15
C ALA A 30 -17.75 -11.56 -13.77
N PRO A 31 -18.84 -11.81 -14.53
CA PRO A 31 -20.10 -11.08 -14.40
C PRO A 31 -20.76 -11.24 -13.01
N GLU A 32 -20.58 -12.39 -12.35
CA GLU A 32 -21.07 -12.66 -11.00
C GLU A 32 -20.41 -11.72 -9.97
N ILE A 33 -19.09 -11.55 -10.06
CA ILE A 33 -18.31 -10.67 -9.19
C ILE A 33 -18.66 -9.21 -9.48
N ASN A 34 -18.83 -8.86 -10.77
CA ASN A 34 -19.24 -7.53 -11.22
C ASN A 34 -20.60 -7.11 -10.62
N PHE A 35 -21.56 -8.04 -10.54
CA PHE A 35 -22.85 -7.82 -9.87
C PHE A 35 -22.69 -7.58 -8.36
N LEU A 36 -21.91 -8.40 -7.65
CA LEU A 36 -21.66 -8.24 -6.21
C LEU A 36 -21.00 -6.90 -5.88
N VAL A 37 -20.05 -6.45 -6.71
CA VAL A 37 -19.42 -5.13 -6.56
C VAL A 37 -20.44 -4.01 -6.77
N LYS A 38 -21.24 -4.05 -7.84
CA LYS A 38 -22.31 -3.06 -8.07
C LYS A 38 -23.28 -2.96 -6.89
N HIS A 39 -23.68 -4.10 -6.32
CA HIS A 39 -24.51 -4.12 -5.12
C HIS A 39 -23.82 -3.48 -3.90
N HIS A 40 -22.53 -3.73 -3.69
CA HIS A 40 -21.76 -3.08 -2.62
C HIS A 40 -21.64 -1.56 -2.82
N LEU A 41 -21.38 -1.10 -4.05
CA LEU A 41 -21.23 0.32 -4.37
C LEU A 41 -22.52 1.11 -4.13
N ALA A 42 -23.69 0.52 -4.35
CA ALA A 42 -24.98 1.13 -4.02
C ALA A 42 -25.21 1.39 -2.52
N ALA A 43 -24.42 0.74 -1.65
CA ALA A 43 -24.50 0.86 -0.19
C ALA A 43 -23.24 1.45 0.47
N CYS A 44 -22.22 1.81 -0.32
CA CYS A 44 -20.91 2.22 0.18
C CYS A 44 -20.32 3.41 -0.59
N ASP A 45 -20.63 4.61 -0.10
CA ASP A 45 -20.09 5.88 -0.59
C ASP A 45 -18.54 5.88 -0.62
N PHE A 46 -17.89 5.20 0.33
CA PHE A 46 -16.43 5.08 0.38
C PHE A 46 -15.87 4.38 -0.86
N CYS A 47 -16.32 3.16 -1.15
CA CYS A 47 -15.81 2.41 -2.30
C CYS A 47 -16.27 3.01 -3.63
N TYR A 48 -17.41 3.72 -3.66
CA TYR A 48 -17.82 4.50 -4.82
C TYR A 48 -16.82 5.61 -5.16
N CYS A 49 -16.36 6.36 -4.16
CA CYS A 49 -15.32 7.38 -4.33
C CYS A 49 -13.90 6.80 -4.48
N GLU A 50 -13.65 5.58 -3.97
CA GLU A 50 -12.37 4.88 -4.11
C GLU A 50 -12.08 4.50 -5.57
N ILE A 51 -13.09 4.15 -6.38
CA ILE A 51 -12.93 3.77 -7.80
C ILE A 51 -12.27 4.87 -8.67
N PRO A 52 -12.78 6.11 -8.76
CA PRO A 52 -12.15 7.14 -9.60
C PRO A 52 -10.75 7.52 -9.10
N LEU A 53 -10.53 7.51 -7.78
CA LEU A 53 -9.22 7.73 -7.17
C LEU A 53 -8.22 6.65 -7.60
N LEU A 54 -8.58 5.38 -7.46
CA LEU A 54 -7.75 4.25 -7.88
C LEU A 54 -7.51 4.27 -9.40
N SER A 55 -8.54 4.56 -10.20
CA SER A 55 -8.44 4.69 -11.66
C SER A 55 -7.40 5.74 -12.08
N PHE A 56 -7.42 6.91 -11.44
CA PHE A 56 -6.47 8.00 -11.71
C PHE A 56 -5.01 7.62 -11.40
N TYR A 57 -4.77 6.89 -10.32
CA TYR A 57 -3.42 6.48 -9.88
C TYR A 57 -3.02 5.06 -10.34
N THR A 58 -3.73 4.44 -11.28
CA THR A 58 -3.47 3.05 -11.74
C THR A 58 -2.08 2.82 -12.33
N SER A 59 -1.54 3.82 -13.01
CA SER A 59 -0.31 3.70 -13.79
C SER A 59 0.58 4.90 -13.51
N PRO A 60 1.66 4.77 -12.72
CA PRO A 60 2.69 5.80 -12.71
C PRO A 60 3.25 5.92 -14.14
N GLN A 61 3.40 7.15 -14.65
CA GLN A 61 3.96 7.33 -15.98
C GLN A 61 5.41 6.82 -16.00
N LYS A 62 5.85 6.23 -17.12
CA LYS A 62 7.25 5.75 -17.26
C LYS A 62 8.22 6.91 -17.03
N GLY A 63 8.87 6.92 -15.86
CA GLY A 63 9.80 7.97 -15.41
C GLY A 63 9.40 8.69 -14.12
N GLU A 64 8.14 8.57 -13.69
CA GLU A 64 7.60 9.26 -12.51
C GLU A 64 7.98 8.58 -11.19
N THR A 65 8.32 7.29 -11.22
CA THR A 65 8.82 6.52 -10.06
C THR A 65 10.31 6.70 -9.79
N ARG A 66 10.88 7.89 -10.05
CA ARG A 66 12.15 8.24 -9.43
C ARG A 66 11.85 8.53 -7.96
N THR A 67 12.24 7.63 -7.07
CA THR A 67 12.36 7.96 -5.64
C THR A 67 13.20 9.23 -5.53
N PRO A 68 12.63 10.36 -5.09
CA PRO A 68 13.39 11.59 -4.99
C PRO A 68 14.52 11.36 -3.98
N GLU A 69 15.75 11.74 -4.34
CA GLU A 69 16.87 11.62 -3.42
C GLU A 69 16.56 12.41 -2.16
N LEU A 70 16.39 11.70 -1.04
CA LEU A 70 16.07 12.33 0.25
C LEU A 70 17.19 13.32 0.60
N PRO A 71 16.91 14.63 0.68
CA PRO A 71 17.93 15.65 0.95
C PRO A 71 18.73 15.29 2.21
N LEU A 72 20.05 15.47 2.15
CA LEU A 72 20.99 14.98 3.18
C LEU A 72 20.59 15.43 4.60
N ASN A 73 20.12 16.67 4.75
CA ASN A 73 19.65 17.22 6.02
C ASN A 73 18.41 16.50 6.57
N LEU A 74 17.47 16.10 5.70
CA LEU A 74 16.27 15.35 6.09
C LEU A 74 16.62 13.89 6.41
N ARG A 75 17.60 13.31 5.71
CA ARG A 75 18.15 11.99 6.05
C ARG A 75 18.81 12.00 7.43
N ALA A 76 19.73 12.93 7.68
CA ALA A 76 20.41 13.08 8.96
C ALA A 76 19.44 13.36 10.13
N LEU A 77 18.39 14.15 9.89
CA LEU A 77 17.32 14.37 10.87
C LEU A 77 16.52 13.09 11.17
N ALA A 78 16.09 12.36 10.14
CA ALA A 78 15.37 11.11 10.30
C ALA A 78 16.22 10.05 11.01
N GLU A 79 17.50 9.94 10.66
CA GLU A 79 18.48 9.10 11.36
C GLU A 79 18.61 9.51 12.82
N SER A 80 18.82 10.80 13.13
CA SER A 80 18.91 11.30 14.51
C SER A 80 17.67 10.96 15.35
N ILE A 81 16.47 11.15 14.82
CA ILE A 81 15.21 10.81 15.50
C ILE A 81 15.09 9.29 15.69
N LEU A 82 15.39 8.49 14.68
CA LEU A 82 15.24 7.03 14.74
C LEU A 82 16.31 6.36 15.61
N LEU A 83 17.56 6.84 15.58
CA LEU A 83 18.66 6.38 16.44
C LEU A 83 18.48 6.85 17.88
N GLY A 84 18.05 8.09 18.11
CA GLY A 84 17.66 8.58 19.43
C GLY A 84 16.52 7.77 20.04
N ASN A 85 15.47 7.48 19.25
CA ASN A 85 14.37 6.61 19.66
C ASN A 85 14.80 5.14 19.85
N ARG A 86 15.81 4.64 19.11
CA ARG A 86 16.40 3.32 19.36
C ARG A 86 17.15 3.29 20.69
N LEU A 87 17.93 4.32 21.03
CA LEU A 87 18.61 4.40 22.34
C LEU A 87 17.60 4.54 23.49
N ALA A 88 16.53 5.32 23.31
CA ALA A 88 15.43 5.41 24.28
C ALA A 88 14.66 4.08 24.45
N ARG A 89 14.53 3.27 23.39
CA ARG A 89 13.89 1.94 23.44
C ARG A 89 14.82 0.82 23.88
N ALA A 90 16.14 0.96 23.68
CA ALA A 90 17.16 -0.01 24.10
C ALA A 90 17.35 -0.09 25.62
N GLY A 91 16.67 0.75 26.39
CA GLY A 91 16.44 0.52 27.82
C GLY A 91 15.62 -0.75 28.12
N PHE A 92 14.99 -1.37 27.11
CA PHE A 92 14.30 -2.65 27.21
C PHE A 92 14.67 -3.60 26.07
N ALA A 93 15.00 -4.84 26.44
CA ALA A 93 15.35 -5.98 25.57
C ALA A 93 16.67 -5.84 24.78
N GLY A 94 17.77 -6.27 25.41
CA GLY A 94 18.76 -7.06 24.68
C GLY A 94 18.26 -8.51 24.56
N VAL A 95 18.35 -9.08 23.36
CA VAL A 95 18.69 -10.50 23.08
C VAL A 95 19.28 -10.51 21.66
N ASP A 96 20.37 -11.25 21.48
CA ASP A 96 21.12 -11.35 20.23
C ASP A 96 20.31 -11.96 19.07
N GLY A 97 20.65 -11.58 17.84
CA GLY A 97 19.90 -11.98 16.67
C GLY A 97 20.57 -11.63 15.35
N GLU A 98 21.82 -12.07 15.16
CA GLU A 98 22.42 -12.02 13.83
C GLU A 98 21.58 -12.82 12.82
N ARG A 99 21.21 -12.19 11.72
CA ARG A 99 20.69 -12.88 10.54
C ARG A 99 21.17 -12.17 9.29
N GLY A 100 22.33 -12.60 8.81
CA GLY A 100 22.87 -12.18 7.53
C GLY A 100 21.87 -12.45 6.40
N PHE A 101 21.72 -11.48 5.51
CA PHE A 101 20.83 -11.55 4.37
C PHE A 101 21.63 -12.05 3.15
N ASN A 102 21.82 -13.37 3.06
CA ASN A 102 22.42 -13.95 1.86
C ASN A 102 21.42 -13.85 0.71
N ILE A 103 21.82 -13.08 -0.31
CA ILE A 103 21.10 -12.96 -1.56
C ILE A 103 21.19 -14.30 -2.28
N ILE A 104 20.03 -14.84 -2.69
CA ILE A 104 19.99 -15.97 -3.61
C ILE A 104 20.13 -15.37 -5.02
N GLU A 105 21.35 -15.39 -5.55
CA GLU A 105 21.56 -15.16 -6.98
C GLU A 105 21.07 -16.41 -7.73
N ALA A 106 19.93 -16.24 -8.40
CA ALA A 106 19.43 -17.21 -9.37
C ALA A 106 19.82 -16.71 -10.76
N GLU A 107 20.90 -17.25 -11.31
CA GLU A 107 21.21 -17.19 -12.74
C GLU A 107 20.91 -18.55 -13.37
N ASP A 108 19.96 -18.56 -14.29
CA ASP A 108 19.57 -19.72 -15.12
C ASP A 108 20.40 -19.77 -16.43
N ALA A 109 20.61 -20.99 -16.97
CA ALA A 109 21.22 -21.30 -18.29
C ALA A 109 22.72 -20.90 -18.45
N GLU A 110 23.58 -21.56 -19.23
CA GLU A 110 23.52 -22.67 -20.21
C GLU A 110 24.92 -23.37 -20.24
N SER A 111 25.21 -24.55 -20.79
CA SER A 111 24.46 -25.52 -21.63
C SER A 111 25.06 -26.95 -21.54
N SER A 112 24.79 -27.78 -22.56
CA SER A 112 25.24 -29.16 -22.84
C SER A 112 26.72 -29.55 -22.65
N ASN A 113 26.92 -30.81 -22.23
CA ASN A 113 27.80 -31.77 -22.94
C ASN A 113 27.29 -33.22 -22.72
#